data_AF-A0A7S1AGV6-F1
#
_entry.id   AF-A0A7S1AGV6-F1
#
_cell.length_a   1.000
_cell.length_b   1.000
_cell.length_c   1.000
_cell.angle_alpha   90.00
_cell.angle_beta   90.00
_cell.angle_gamma   90.00
#
_symmetry.space_group_name_H-M   'P 1'
#
loop_
_entity.id
_entity.type
_entity.pdbx_description
1 polymer ?
#
loop_
_entity_poly.entity_id
_entity_poly.type
_entity_poly.pdbx_seq_one_letter_code
_entity_poly.pdbx_strand_id
1 'polypeptide(L)'
;QGEEMMPKIGNNLFGCGGGSETCCVSCSKEPVHDVFLERVCTAESDNGGPSTFFTLAAVQGKMSDGARSDVEEGELQRKVVVLEERLRMEAEEQERRQQELDRREEESRREAQQREREQQRRRQELEAEAKKMEDERVFRIWMERQGFKDVNEKRKTFFFSFTYPLHVAVQENNADVVRMLVAAGADKNRKDWGGLTPEQLARNMSKKLGINRVWDLTLDALR
;
A
#
# COMPACT_ATOMS: atom_id res chain seq x y z
N GLN A 1 -38.57 24.03 -5.43
CA GLN A 1 -37.20 23.58 -5.74
C GLN A 1 -36.34 24.35 -4.73
N GLY A 2 -35.90 23.82 -3.59
CA GLY A 2 -35.45 22.47 -3.31
C GLY A 2 -33.93 22.47 -3.21
N GLU A 3 -33.36 23.21 -2.25
CA GLU A 3 -31.96 23.12 -1.84
C GLU A 3 -31.88 23.33 -0.32
N GLU A 4 -31.62 22.25 0.42
CA GLU A 4 -31.31 22.28 1.84
C GLU A 4 -29.84 22.67 2.03
N MET A 5 -29.63 23.73 2.80
CA MET A 5 -28.33 24.29 3.16
C MET A 5 -28.00 23.88 4.59
N MET A 6 -26.91 23.12 4.78
CA MET A 6 -26.35 22.78 6.10
C MET A 6 -25.81 24.03 6.82
N PRO A 7 -25.96 24.18 8.15
CA PRO A 7 -25.17 25.14 8.90
C PRO A 7 -23.98 24.47 9.61
N LYS A 8 -22.81 25.08 9.38
CA LYS A 8 -21.55 24.84 10.08
C LYS A 8 -21.64 25.42 11.48
N ILE A 9 -21.31 24.62 12.50
CA ILE A 9 -21.13 25.07 13.88
C ILE A 9 -19.70 25.59 13.99
N GLY A 10 -19.56 26.91 14.14
CA GLY A 10 -18.30 27.59 14.44
C GLY A 10 -18.42 28.31 15.78
N ASN A 11 -17.73 27.76 16.78
CA ASN A 11 -17.48 28.38 18.07
C ASN A 11 -16.76 29.72 17.92
N ASN A 12 -17.16 30.74 18.67
CA ASN A 12 -16.47 31.13 19.91
C ASN A 12 -16.86 32.55 20.35
N LEU A 13 -16.55 32.78 21.64
CA LEU A 13 -16.36 34.05 22.32
C LEU A 13 -17.60 34.70 22.93
N PHE A 14 -17.84 34.23 24.15
CA PHE A 14 -18.25 35.04 25.30
C PHE A 14 -17.69 36.46 25.25
N GLY A 15 -18.60 37.42 25.05
CA GLY A 15 -18.53 38.75 25.64
C GLY A 15 -19.80 38.93 26.45
N CYS A 16 -19.71 38.76 27.77
CA CYS A 16 -20.83 39.05 28.67
C CYS A 16 -21.09 40.56 28.68
N GLY A 17 -22.32 40.94 28.37
CA GLY A 17 -22.72 42.35 28.39
C GLY A 17 -24.21 42.56 28.13
N GLY A 18 -25.08 41.94 28.93
CA GLY A 18 -26.41 42.47 29.20
C GLY A 18 -26.52 42.67 30.70
N GLY A 19 -26.44 43.90 31.21
CA GLY A 19 -26.63 44.15 32.64
C GLY A 19 -28.13 44.04 32.94
N SER A 20 -28.55 43.19 33.88
CA SER A 20 -29.92 42.63 33.94
C SER A 20 -30.26 41.70 32.77
N GLU A 21 -31.35 40.95 32.96
CA GLU A 21 -32.00 40.03 32.00
C GLU A 21 -31.60 38.55 32.06
N THR A 22 -32.54 37.80 32.63
CA THR A 22 -32.83 36.39 32.42
C THR A 22 -32.84 36.03 30.93
N CYS A 23 -31.96 35.12 30.51
CA CYS A 23 -32.05 34.44 29.22
C CYS A 23 -32.53 32.99 29.41
N CYS A 24 -33.77 32.72 29.03
CA CYS A 24 -34.26 31.37 28.74
C CYS A 24 -33.74 30.95 27.35
N VAL A 25 -32.90 29.92 27.27
CA VAL A 25 -32.45 29.36 25.99
C VAL A 25 -33.24 28.07 25.72
N SER A 26 -34.20 28.19 24.79
CA SER A 26 -34.84 27.16 23.96
C SER A 26 -35.47 25.91 24.62
N CYS A 27 -36.77 25.75 24.40
CA CYS A 27 -37.58 24.61 24.81
C CYS A 27 -38.11 23.90 23.56
N SER A 28 -37.58 22.72 23.22
CA SER A 28 -38.10 21.88 22.14
C SER A 28 -38.88 20.70 22.72
N LYS A 29 -40.12 20.52 22.26
CA LYS A 29 -41.01 19.39 22.60
C LYS A 29 -40.89 18.31 21.53
N GLU A 30 -40.63 17.06 21.93
CA GLU A 30 -41.12 15.86 21.23
C GLU A 30 -41.58 14.81 22.24
N PRO A 31 -42.56 13.95 21.88
CA PRO A 31 -43.36 13.20 22.84
C PRO A 31 -42.72 11.84 23.16
N VAL A 32 -42.56 11.55 24.45
CA VAL A 32 -42.28 10.19 24.93
C VAL A 32 -43.53 9.63 25.59
N HIS A 33 -43.93 8.43 25.13
CA HIS A 33 -44.96 7.63 25.78
C HIS A 33 -44.49 7.23 27.20
N ASP A 34 -45.39 7.49 28.14
CA ASP A 34 -45.54 6.92 29.48
C ASP A 34 -44.32 6.74 30.40
N VAL A 35 -44.40 7.50 31.50
CA VAL A 35 -43.76 7.33 32.82
C VAL A 35 -42.29 7.74 32.95
N PHE A 36 -42.10 8.75 33.81
CA PHE A 36 -40.86 9.31 34.36
C PHE A 36 -40.14 10.40 33.53
N LEU A 37 -40.45 11.66 33.85
CA LEU A 37 -39.64 12.82 33.46
C LEU A 37 -38.52 13.02 34.48
N GLU A 38 -37.29 12.65 34.15
CA GLU A 38 -36.11 13.23 34.82
C GLU A 38 -35.87 14.63 34.27
N ARG A 39 -35.89 15.62 35.16
CA ARG A 39 -35.48 16.99 34.86
C ARG A 39 -34.15 17.23 35.53
N VAL A 40 -33.06 17.05 34.80
CA VAL A 40 -31.71 17.34 35.29
C VAL A 40 -31.47 18.84 35.15
N CYS A 41 -31.39 19.54 36.28
CA CYS A 41 -30.87 20.90 36.37
C CYS A 41 -29.56 20.85 37.15
N THR A 42 -28.42 21.11 36.51
CA THR A 42 -27.15 21.32 37.21
C THR A 42 -26.90 22.82 37.36
N ALA A 43 -26.64 23.25 38.60
CA ALA A 43 -26.10 24.55 38.92
C ALA A 43 -24.93 24.34 39.89
N GLU A 44 -23.73 24.79 39.52
CA GLU A 44 -22.60 24.89 40.45
C GLU A 44 -22.54 26.30 41.02
N SER A 45 -22.35 26.40 42.35
CA SER A 45 -22.16 27.63 43.09
C SER A 45 -20.83 27.56 43.83
N ASP A 46 -19.91 28.44 43.47
CA ASP A 46 -18.65 28.66 44.19
C ASP A 46 -18.92 29.33 45.54
N ASN A 47 -18.43 28.69 46.60
CA ASN A 47 -18.20 29.23 47.95
C ASN A 47 -19.38 29.91 48.66
N GLY A 48 -20.06 29.12 49.49
CA GLY A 48 -21.08 29.57 50.44
C GLY A 48 -22.18 28.52 50.51
N GLY A 49 -21.87 27.38 51.12
CA GLY A 49 -22.69 26.18 50.97
C GLY A 49 -24.14 26.33 51.43
N PRO A 50 -25.04 25.53 50.86
CA PRO A 50 -26.05 24.86 51.63
C PRO A 50 -25.61 23.40 51.73
N SER A 51 -25.42 22.93 52.96
CA SER A 51 -25.59 21.51 53.27
C SER A 51 -26.84 21.07 52.54
N THR A 52 -26.71 20.24 51.51
CA THR A 52 -27.85 19.58 50.87
C THR A 52 -28.37 18.59 51.89
N PHE A 53 -29.17 19.12 52.81
CA PHE A 53 -30.05 18.34 53.67
C PHE A 53 -31.07 17.70 52.74
N PHE A 54 -30.68 16.56 52.18
CA PHE A 54 -31.64 15.56 51.79
C PHE A 54 -32.28 15.08 53.10
N THR A 55 -33.36 15.73 53.52
CA THR A 55 -34.36 15.04 54.34
C THR A 55 -34.95 13.96 53.46
N LEU A 56 -34.28 12.81 53.45
CA LEU A 56 -34.85 11.55 53.02
C LEU A 56 -36.02 11.29 53.96
N ALA A 57 -37.22 11.69 53.54
CA ALA A 57 -38.43 11.25 54.21
C ALA A 57 -38.51 9.74 53.98
N ALA A 58 -37.98 8.98 54.94
CA ALA A 58 -38.17 7.54 55.01
C ALA A 58 -39.67 7.29 55.17
N VAL A 59 -40.36 7.07 54.05
CA VAL A 59 -41.66 6.42 54.07
C VAL A 59 -41.40 5.00 54.56
N GLN A 60 -41.58 4.81 55.87
CA GLN A 60 -41.66 3.50 56.49
C GLN A 60 -42.94 2.82 55.98
N GLY A 61 -42.86 2.30 54.76
CA GLY A 61 -43.72 1.21 54.32
C GLY A 61 -43.35 0.00 55.15
N LYS A 62 -44.26 -0.40 56.06
CA LYS A 62 -44.15 -1.66 56.80
C LYS A 62 -44.22 -2.80 55.78
N MET A 63 -43.06 -3.26 55.32
CA MET A 63 -42.91 -4.54 54.64
C MET A 63 -42.93 -5.62 55.71
N SER A 64 -44.12 -6.11 56.06
CA SER A 64 -44.25 -7.44 56.64
C SER A 64 -44.50 -8.40 55.49
N ASP A 65 -43.44 -8.86 54.83
CA ASP A 65 -43.45 -10.00 53.88
C ASP A 65 -42.02 -10.54 53.64
N GLY A 66 -41.24 -10.68 54.72
CA GLY A 66 -39.85 -11.17 54.66
C GLY A 66 -39.67 -12.66 54.28
N ALA A 67 -40.71 -13.34 53.80
CA ALA A 67 -40.63 -14.72 53.31
C ALA A 67 -41.00 -14.84 51.82
N ARG A 68 -41.58 -13.79 51.21
CA ARG A 68 -41.95 -13.75 49.79
C ARG A 68 -40.85 -13.10 48.93
N SER A 69 -40.10 -12.14 49.50
CA SER A 69 -38.94 -11.52 48.83
C SER A 69 -37.81 -12.51 48.59
N ASP A 70 -37.52 -13.40 49.54
CA ASP A 70 -36.37 -14.30 49.45
C ASP A 70 -36.54 -15.38 48.37
N VAL A 71 -37.79 -15.78 48.09
CA VAL A 71 -38.13 -16.73 47.01
C VAL A 71 -38.05 -16.04 45.64
N GLU A 72 -38.57 -14.82 45.51
CA GLU A 72 -38.45 -14.03 44.28
C GLU A 72 -36.99 -13.63 43.98
N GLU A 73 -36.21 -13.30 45.01
CA GLU A 73 -34.79 -12.96 44.91
C GLU A 73 -33.95 -14.17 44.50
N GLY A 74 -34.25 -15.35 45.05
CA GLY A 74 -33.64 -16.62 44.62
C GLY A 74 -34.01 -17.02 43.18
N GLU A 75 -35.23 -16.74 42.73
CA GLU A 75 -35.64 -16.93 41.33
C GLU A 75 -34.95 -15.95 40.37
N LEU A 76 -34.81 -14.68 40.75
CA LEU A 76 -34.06 -13.69 39.98
C LEU A 76 -32.59 -14.09 39.84
N GLN A 77 -31.95 -14.52 40.93
CA GLN A 77 -30.55 -14.98 40.89
C GLN A 77 -30.36 -16.16 39.92
N ARG A 78 -31.30 -17.14 39.91
CA ARG A 78 -31.27 -18.24 38.93
C ARG A 78 -31.44 -17.75 37.49
N LYS A 79 -32.33 -16.78 37.25
CA LYS A 79 -32.52 -16.18 35.92
C LYS A 79 -31.27 -15.41 35.46
N VAL A 80 -30.60 -14.69 36.36
CA VAL A 80 -29.35 -13.97 36.07
C VAL A 80 -28.25 -14.94 35.66
N VAL A 81 -28.05 -16.05 36.38
CA VAL A 81 -27.03 -17.06 36.01
C VAL A 81 -27.30 -17.63 34.62
N VAL A 82 -28.56 -17.99 34.31
CA VAL A 82 -28.94 -18.52 32.99
C VAL A 82 -28.76 -17.48 31.87
N LEU A 83 -29.04 -16.20 32.14
CA LEU A 83 -28.83 -15.11 31.19
C LEU A 83 -27.34 -14.83 30.97
N GLU A 84 -26.53 -14.84 32.03
CA GLU A 84 -25.07 -14.70 31.93
C GLU A 84 -24.44 -15.84 31.13
N GLU A 85 -24.86 -17.08 31.38
CA GLU A 85 -24.41 -18.24 30.60
C GLU A 85 -24.80 -18.11 29.12
N ARG A 86 -26.03 -17.67 28.83
CA ARG A 86 -26.47 -17.41 27.45
C ARG A 86 -25.64 -16.32 26.77
N LEU A 87 -25.38 -15.20 27.45
CA LEU A 87 -24.57 -14.10 26.91
C LEU A 87 -23.12 -14.54 26.66
N ARG A 88 -22.54 -15.37 27.54
CA ARG A 88 -21.20 -15.96 27.32
C ARG A 88 -21.17 -16.86 26.08
N MET A 89 -22.16 -17.73 25.93
CA MET A 89 -22.26 -18.62 24.76
C MET A 89 -22.43 -17.84 23.45
N GLU A 90 -23.24 -16.77 23.44
CA GLU A 90 -23.43 -15.89 22.30
C GLU A 90 -22.14 -15.12 21.94
N ALA A 91 -21.41 -14.62 22.95
CA ALA A 91 -20.13 -13.94 22.77
C ALA A 91 -19.07 -14.89 22.18
N GLU A 92 -18.94 -16.12 22.69
CA GLU A 92 -18.03 -17.12 22.13
C GLU A 92 -18.43 -17.52 20.70
N GLU A 93 -19.73 -17.63 20.40
CA GLU A 93 -20.19 -17.93 19.05
C GLU A 93 -19.91 -16.78 18.08
N GLN A 94 -20.04 -15.53 18.52
CA GLN A 94 -19.62 -14.34 17.76
C GLN A 94 -18.10 -14.34 17.54
N GLU A 95 -17.29 -14.65 18.55
CA GLU A 95 -15.84 -14.73 18.41
C GLU A 95 -15.43 -15.83 17.43
N ARG A 96 -16.03 -17.02 17.53
CA ARG A 96 -15.82 -18.12 16.57
C ARG A 96 -16.18 -17.71 15.15
N ARG A 97 -17.29 -16.98 14.95
CA ARG A 97 -17.68 -16.44 13.64
C ARG A 97 -16.68 -15.42 13.13
N GLN A 98 -16.20 -14.53 13.99
CA GLN A 98 -15.21 -13.51 13.61
C GLN A 98 -13.88 -14.14 13.21
N GLN A 99 -13.38 -15.10 14.01
CA GLN A 99 -12.14 -15.82 13.70
C GLN A 99 -12.22 -16.56 12.35
N GLU A 100 -13.38 -17.13 12.02
CA GLU A 100 -13.59 -17.78 10.73
C GLU A 100 -13.61 -16.78 9.55
N LEU A 101 -14.18 -15.60 9.73
CA LEU A 101 -14.14 -14.53 8.73
C LEU A 101 -12.71 -14.05 8.52
N ASP A 102 -11.99 -13.75 9.60
CA ASP A 102 -10.60 -13.29 9.55
C ASP A 102 -9.70 -14.33 8.85
N ARG A 103 -9.90 -15.62 9.14
CA ARG A 103 -9.19 -16.73 8.48
C ARG A 103 -9.46 -16.77 6.97
N ARG A 104 -10.71 -16.61 6.55
CA ARG A 104 -11.10 -16.59 5.14
C ARG A 104 -10.57 -15.37 4.41
N GLU A 105 -10.60 -14.21 5.06
CA GLU A 105 -10.04 -12.98 4.51
C GLU A 105 -8.52 -13.09 4.34
N GLU A 106 -7.82 -13.66 5.33
CA GLU A 106 -6.38 -13.89 5.23
C GLU A 106 -6.04 -14.88 4.10
N GLU A 107 -6.78 -15.97 3.98
CA GLU A 107 -6.62 -16.95 2.89
C GLU A 107 -6.85 -16.28 1.53
N SER A 108 -7.96 -15.55 1.37
CA SER A 108 -8.27 -14.77 0.17
C SER A 108 -7.16 -13.75 -0.16
N ARG A 109 -6.62 -13.06 0.85
CA ARG A 109 -5.51 -12.11 0.68
C ARG A 109 -4.23 -12.81 0.24
N ARG A 110 -3.91 -13.97 0.82
CA ARG A 110 -2.75 -14.79 0.45
C ARG A 110 -2.88 -15.29 -0.98
N GLU A 111 -4.05 -15.78 -1.37
CA GLU A 111 -4.33 -16.20 -2.75
C GLU A 111 -4.21 -15.04 -3.74
N ALA A 112 -4.78 -13.87 -3.42
CA ALA A 112 -4.68 -12.69 -4.26
C ALA A 112 -3.22 -12.27 -4.47
N GLN A 113 -2.41 -12.26 -3.39
CA GLN A 113 -0.98 -11.98 -3.47
C GLN A 113 -0.22 -13.01 -4.31
N GLN A 114 -0.56 -14.30 -4.19
CA GLN A 114 0.06 -15.35 -5.01
C GLN A 114 -0.29 -15.18 -6.49
N ARG A 115 -1.56 -14.92 -6.81
CA ARG A 115 -2.03 -14.68 -8.18
C ARG A 115 -1.34 -13.46 -8.79
N GLU A 116 -1.20 -12.37 -8.04
CA GLU A 116 -0.51 -11.16 -8.51
C GLU A 116 0.97 -11.43 -8.80
N ARG A 117 1.68 -12.11 -7.89
CA ARG A 117 3.10 -12.49 -8.10
C ARG A 117 3.27 -13.40 -9.32
N GLU A 118 2.36 -14.34 -9.53
CA GLU A 118 2.39 -15.23 -10.68
C GLU A 118 2.12 -14.45 -11.99
N GLN A 119 1.14 -13.55 -12.00
CA GLN A 119 0.88 -12.66 -13.14
C GLN A 119 2.09 -11.79 -13.45
N GLN A 120 2.74 -11.23 -12.43
CA GLN A 120 3.95 -10.42 -12.60
C GLN A 120 5.10 -11.24 -13.17
N ARG A 121 5.34 -12.46 -12.67
CA ARG A 121 6.35 -13.37 -13.19
C ARG A 121 6.11 -13.70 -14.66
N ARG A 122 4.87 -14.08 -15.01
CA ARG A 122 4.47 -14.37 -16.39
C ARG A 122 4.65 -13.16 -17.30
N ARG A 123 4.32 -11.96 -16.83
CA ARG A 123 4.53 -10.71 -17.59
C ARG A 123 6.02 -10.47 -17.83
N GLN A 124 6.87 -10.65 -16.81
CA GLN A 124 8.31 -10.49 -16.93
C GLN A 124 8.92 -11.52 -17.89
N GLU A 125 8.46 -12.77 -17.87
CA GLU A 125 8.88 -13.81 -18.81
C GLU A 125 8.54 -13.43 -20.26
N LEU A 126 7.29 -13.01 -20.52
CA LEU A 126 6.86 -12.56 -21.84
C LEU A 126 7.63 -11.33 -22.32
N GLU A 127 7.90 -10.37 -21.43
CA GLU A 127 8.69 -9.17 -21.74
C GLU A 127 10.16 -9.52 -22.02
N ALA A 128 10.75 -10.44 -21.25
CA ALA A 128 12.11 -10.91 -21.48
C ALA A 128 12.23 -11.68 -22.80
N GLU A 129 11.23 -12.50 -23.15
CA GLU A 129 11.17 -13.19 -24.44
C GLU A 129 11.01 -12.22 -25.60
N ALA A 130 10.09 -11.24 -25.49
CA ALA A 130 9.93 -10.19 -26.48
C ALA A 130 11.20 -9.37 -26.68
N LYS A 131 11.88 -9.01 -25.58
CA LYS A 131 13.16 -8.31 -25.63
C LYS A 131 14.23 -9.14 -26.33
N LYS A 132 14.35 -10.44 -26.01
CA LYS A 132 15.30 -11.34 -26.71
C LYS A 132 15.02 -11.40 -28.22
N MET A 133 13.76 -11.52 -28.61
CA MET A 133 13.39 -11.54 -30.03
C MET A 133 13.75 -10.21 -30.73
N GLU A 134 13.52 -9.08 -30.07
CA GLU A 134 13.88 -7.77 -30.62
C GLU A 134 15.40 -7.59 -30.70
N ASP A 135 16.14 -7.98 -29.66
CA ASP A 135 17.61 -7.97 -29.65
C ASP A 135 18.16 -8.82 -30.81
N GLU A 136 17.68 -10.07 -30.99
CA GLU A 136 18.06 -10.94 -32.10
C GLU A 136 17.70 -10.34 -33.48
N ARG A 137 16.56 -9.66 -33.59
CA ARG A 137 16.13 -8.99 -34.81
C ARG A 137 17.04 -7.82 -35.15
N VAL A 138 17.31 -6.95 -34.18
CA VAL A 138 18.23 -5.81 -34.33
C VAL A 138 19.63 -6.33 -34.69
N PHE A 139 20.09 -7.39 -34.04
CA PHE A 139 21.36 -8.03 -34.34
C PHE A 139 21.44 -8.52 -35.79
N ARG A 140 20.40 -9.21 -36.27
CA ARG A 140 20.33 -9.70 -37.66
C ARG A 140 20.34 -8.57 -38.69
N ILE A 141 19.49 -7.56 -38.49
CA ILE A 141 19.43 -6.38 -39.37
C ILE A 141 20.79 -5.67 -39.39
N TRP A 142 21.45 -5.56 -38.23
CA TRP A 142 22.77 -4.98 -38.15
C TRP A 142 23.81 -5.81 -38.93
N MET A 143 23.84 -7.14 -38.78
CA MET A 143 24.75 -8.02 -39.54
C MET A 143 24.56 -7.88 -41.05
N GLU A 144 23.32 -7.83 -41.52
CA GLU A 144 22.98 -7.64 -42.95
C GLU A 144 23.42 -6.28 -43.47
N ARG A 145 23.12 -5.20 -42.73
CA ARG A 145 23.54 -3.82 -43.08
C ARG A 145 25.06 -3.71 -43.18
N GLN A 146 25.77 -4.43 -42.32
CA GLN A 146 27.22 -4.49 -42.31
C GLN A 146 27.80 -5.51 -43.31
N GLY A 147 26.98 -6.36 -43.93
CA GLY A 147 27.43 -7.37 -44.89
C GLY A 147 28.27 -8.50 -44.29
N PHE A 148 28.06 -8.83 -43.01
CA PHE A 148 28.71 -9.98 -42.36
C PHE A 148 27.84 -11.23 -42.48
N LYS A 149 28.45 -12.37 -42.80
CA LYS A 149 27.75 -13.67 -42.88
C LYS A 149 27.86 -14.50 -41.61
N ASP A 150 28.94 -14.30 -40.84
CA ASP A 150 29.22 -15.03 -39.60
C ASP A 150 29.85 -14.08 -38.56
N VAL A 151 29.67 -14.40 -37.28
CA VAL A 151 30.15 -13.60 -36.14
C VAL A 151 31.68 -13.49 -36.06
N ASN A 152 32.40 -14.46 -36.65
CA ASN A 152 33.85 -14.52 -36.69
C ASN A 152 34.42 -14.39 -38.12
N GLU A 153 33.58 -14.19 -39.14
CA GLU A 153 34.06 -14.01 -40.50
C GLU A 153 34.51 -12.57 -40.75
N LYS A 154 35.75 -12.42 -41.20
CA LYS A 154 36.29 -11.13 -41.61
C LYS A 154 35.69 -10.72 -42.95
N ARG A 155 35.20 -9.50 -43.05
CA ARG A 155 34.90 -8.89 -44.37
C ARG A 155 36.12 -8.13 -44.87
N LYS A 156 36.40 -8.22 -46.16
CA LYS A 156 37.39 -7.35 -46.81
C LYS A 156 36.76 -5.99 -47.06
N THR A 157 37.41 -4.94 -46.60
CA THR A 157 37.03 -3.54 -46.87
C THR A 157 37.86 -3.00 -48.04
N PHE A 158 37.57 -1.78 -48.51
CA PHE A 158 38.27 -1.18 -49.64
C PHE A 158 39.78 -1.02 -49.34
N PHE A 159 40.63 -1.28 -50.34
CA PHE A 159 42.11 -1.33 -50.25
C PHE A 159 42.68 -2.30 -49.19
N PHE A 160 42.74 -3.61 -49.50
CA PHE A 160 43.45 -4.69 -48.77
C PHE A 160 43.23 -4.80 -47.24
N SER A 161 42.28 -4.07 -46.66
CA SER A 161 41.95 -4.08 -45.24
C SER A 161 40.89 -5.12 -44.93
N PHE A 162 40.86 -5.60 -43.69
CA PHE A 162 39.86 -6.54 -43.19
C PHE A 162 39.40 -6.13 -41.79
N THR A 163 38.12 -6.36 -41.51
CA THR A 163 37.54 -6.08 -40.19
C THR A 163 36.60 -7.20 -39.78
N TYR A 164 36.45 -7.38 -38.47
CA TYR A 164 35.51 -8.33 -37.89
C TYR A 164 34.26 -7.61 -37.40
N PRO A 165 33.12 -8.32 -37.25
CA PRO A 165 31.90 -7.74 -36.70
C PRO A 165 32.15 -7.03 -35.36
N LEU A 166 32.92 -7.66 -34.47
CA LEU A 166 33.18 -7.12 -33.14
C LEU A 166 33.96 -5.80 -33.16
N HIS A 167 34.90 -5.61 -34.09
CA HIS A 167 35.61 -4.34 -34.26
C HIS A 167 34.69 -3.23 -34.77
N VAL A 168 33.80 -3.54 -35.71
CA VAL A 168 32.83 -2.56 -36.24
C VAL A 168 31.84 -2.12 -35.16
N ALA A 169 31.32 -3.07 -34.37
CA ALA A 169 30.40 -2.76 -33.26
C ALA A 169 31.06 -1.85 -32.20
N VAL A 170 32.35 -2.06 -31.90
CA VAL A 170 33.13 -1.19 -31.00
C VAL A 170 33.38 0.19 -31.62
N GLN A 171 33.65 0.26 -32.91
CA GLN A 171 33.84 1.53 -33.62
C GLN A 171 32.54 2.36 -33.63
N GLU A 172 31.38 1.70 -33.75
CA GLU A 172 30.05 2.33 -33.64
C GLU A 172 29.64 2.66 -32.18
N ASN A 173 30.44 2.25 -31.19
CA ASN A 173 30.14 2.38 -29.76
C ASN A 173 28.78 1.77 -29.36
N ASN A 174 28.39 0.67 -30.02
CA ASN A 174 27.13 0.00 -29.78
C ASN A 174 27.33 -1.15 -28.77
N ALA A 175 27.18 -0.85 -27.48
CA ALA A 175 27.38 -1.83 -26.41
C ALA A 175 26.38 -3.00 -26.48
N ASP A 176 25.15 -2.78 -26.95
CA ASP A 176 24.15 -3.84 -27.12
C ASP A 176 24.59 -4.86 -28.17
N VAL A 177 25.02 -4.39 -29.36
CA VAL A 177 25.52 -5.27 -30.42
C VAL A 177 26.81 -5.99 -29.99
N VAL A 178 27.69 -5.32 -29.24
CA VAL A 178 28.88 -5.96 -28.67
C VAL A 178 28.49 -7.09 -27.70
N ARG A 179 27.54 -6.88 -26.79
CA ARG A 179 27.02 -7.95 -25.92
C ARG A 179 26.43 -9.11 -26.71
N MET A 180 25.63 -8.82 -27.74
CA MET A 180 25.02 -9.83 -28.59
C MET A 180 26.07 -10.65 -29.36
N LEU A 181 27.11 -9.99 -29.90
CA LEU A 181 28.23 -10.68 -30.56
C LEU A 181 29.02 -11.58 -29.61
N VAL A 182 29.32 -11.09 -28.40
CA VAL A 182 30.01 -11.89 -27.38
C VAL A 182 29.15 -13.08 -26.94
N ALA A 183 27.85 -12.88 -26.73
CA ALA A 183 26.91 -13.95 -26.41
C ALA A 183 26.80 -14.99 -27.56
N ALA A 184 26.94 -14.55 -28.80
CA ALA A 184 26.98 -15.41 -29.98
C ALA A 184 28.35 -16.11 -30.22
N GLY A 185 29.33 -15.92 -29.32
CA GLY A 185 30.64 -16.59 -29.42
C GLY A 185 31.66 -15.88 -30.30
N ALA A 186 31.55 -14.55 -30.46
CA ALA A 186 32.57 -13.77 -31.16
C ALA A 186 33.92 -13.80 -30.42
N ASP A 187 35.00 -14.03 -31.16
CA ASP A 187 36.36 -14.09 -30.61
C ASP A 187 36.88 -12.69 -30.26
N LYS A 188 36.82 -12.33 -28.97
CA LYS A 188 37.32 -11.04 -28.44
C LYS A 188 38.84 -10.83 -28.55
N ASN A 189 39.61 -11.86 -28.88
CA ASN A 189 41.07 -11.76 -29.05
C ASN A 189 41.51 -11.57 -30.51
N ARG A 190 40.59 -11.55 -31.48
CA ARG A 190 40.95 -11.35 -32.90
C ARG A 190 41.50 -9.96 -33.12
N LYS A 191 42.53 -9.88 -33.95
CA LYS A 191 43.12 -8.61 -34.36
C LYS A 191 42.56 -8.21 -35.72
N ASP A 192 42.20 -6.94 -35.88
CA ASP A 192 41.84 -6.38 -37.17
C ASP A 192 43.08 -6.17 -38.06
N TRP A 193 42.90 -5.58 -39.24
CA TRP A 193 44.00 -5.24 -40.14
C TRP A 193 45.06 -4.31 -39.52
N GLY A 194 44.66 -3.49 -38.54
CA GLY A 194 45.56 -2.61 -37.79
C GLY A 194 46.31 -3.34 -36.67
N GLY A 195 46.09 -4.64 -36.49
CA GLY A 195 46.70 -5.43 -35.42
C GLY A 195 46.09 -5.18 -34.05
N LEU A 196 44.93 -4.50 -33.98
CA LEU A 196 44.26 -4.13 -32.74
C LEU A 196 43.21 -5.16 -32.37
N THR A 197 43.16 -5.52 -31.08
CA THR A 197 42.01 -6.21 -30.51
C THR A 197 40.82 -5.26 -30.35
N PRO A 198 39.56 -5.75 -30.27
CA PRO A 198 38.39 -4.92 -30.03
C PRO A 198 38.53 -4.03 -28.78
N GLU A 199 39.12 -4.56 -27.70
CA GLU A 199 39.36 -3.78 -26.48
C GLU A 199 40.40 -2.67 -26.70
N GLN A 200 41.51 -2.99 -27.38
CA GLN A 200 42.53 -1.99 -27.72
C GLN A 200 41.96 -0.92 -28.66
N LEU A 201 41.10 -1.30 -29.59
CA LEU A 201 40.40 -0.38 -30.49
C LEU A 201 39.51 0.59 -29.69
N ALA A 202 38.70 0.08 -28.75
CA ALA A 202 37.86 0.92 -27.87
C ALA A 202 38.71 1.94 -27.08
N ARG A 203 39.81 1.50 -26.47
CA ARG A 203 40.74 2.38 -25.74
C ARG A 203 41.41 3.40 -26.65
N ASN A 204 41.77 3.00 -27.88
CA ASN A 204 42.37 3.91 -28.86
C ASN A 204 41.37 4.98 -29.32
N MET A 205 40.12 4.60 -29.59
CA MET A 205 39.04 5.52 -29.96
C MET A 205 38.73 6.52 -28.84
N SER A 206 38.64 6.02 -27.60
CA SER A 206 38.45 6.84 -26.41
C SER A 206 39.57 7.89 -26.24
N LYS A 207 40.83 7.48 -26.37
CA LYS A 207 42.00 8.38 -26.34
C LYS A 207 41.99 9.38 -27.49
N LYS A 208 41.70 8.92 -28.71
CA LYS A 208 41.70 9.75 -29.93
C LYS A 208 40.67 10.87 -29.86
N LEU A 209 39.51 10.60 -29.26
CA LEU A 209 38.42 11.56 -29.14
C LEU A 209 38.46 12.37 -27.83
N GLY A 210 39.31 11.97 -26.87
CA GLY A 210 39.42 12.64 -25.57
C GLY A 210 38.21 12.44 -24.66
N ILE A 211 37.34 11.47 -24.96
CA ILE A 211 36.11 11.19 -24.23
C ILE A 211 36.22 9.81 -23.58
N ASN A 212 36.69 9.80 -22.33
CA ASN A 212 36.97 8.56 -21.61
C ASN A 212 35.72 7.72 -21.35
N ARG A 213 34.56 8.35 -21.08
CA ARG A 213 33.36 7.65 -20.61
C ARG A 213 32.50 6.99 -21.70
N VAL A 214 32.71 7.35 -22.96
CA VAL A 214 31.82 6.91 -24.06
C VAL A 214 31.96 5.41 -24.32
N TRP A 215 33.18 4.87 -24.19
CA TRP A 215 33.47 3.45 -24.42
C TRP A 215 33.40 2.59 -23.16
N ASP A 216 33.08 3.14 -21.98
CA ASP A 216 33.06 2.36 -20.73
C ASP A 216 32.05 1.21 -20.80
N LEU A 217 30.84 1.47 -21.31
CA LEU A 217 29.80 0.44 -21.50
C LEU A 217 30.21 -0.61 -22.54
N THR A 218 30.93 -0.21 -23.58
CA THR A 218 31.44 -1.10 -24.62
C THR A 218 32.60 -1.95 -24.11
N LEU A 219 33.49 -1.39 -23.30
CA LEU A 219 34.57 -2.11 -22.63
C LEU A 219 34.00 -3.10 -21.61
N ASP A 220 32.94 -2.73 -20.89
CA ASP A 220 32.26 -3.64 -19.96
C ASP A 220 31.57 -4.79 -20.69
N ALA A 221 30.95 -4.52 -21.85
CA ALA A 221 30.36 -5.53 -22.71
C ALA A 221 31.38 -6.53 -23.31
N LEU A 222 32.67 -6.19 -23.35
CA LEU A 222 33.74 -7.06 -23.85
C LEU A 222 34.34 -7.97 -22.77
N ARG A 223 34.14 -7.65 -21.49
CA ARG A 223 34.65 -8.45 -20.37
C ARG A 223 33.98 -9.82 -20.34
#